data_AF-A0A7S2JBH9-F1
#
_entry.id   AF-A0A7S2JBH9-F1
#
_cell.length_a   1.000
_cell.length_b   1.000
_cell.length_c   1.000
_cell.angle_alpha   90.00
_cell.angle_beta   90.00
_cell.angle_gamma   90.00
#
_symmetry.space_group_name_H-M   'P 1'
#
loop_
_entity.id
_entity.type
_entity.pdbx_description
1 polymer ?
#
loop_
_entity_poly.entity_id
_entity_poly.type
_entity_poly.pdbx_seq_one_letter_code
_entity_poly.pdbx_strand_id
1 'polypeptide(L)'
;QQQLLNVLRAYSVFNAEVGYCQGMGFICGVLLMYMGEDDAFLMLISLLENYRMAGLFMPNLPLLNKYFFQLQRLLEMHMPLLYSHLAQQGVEPTMYASEWFMTVCIYNFPFSTVVRVWDIFLAEGVKIIFRIALALLKLNQEALLSQSFEQILQTLKQAPSRQESDTLIQVALSIKLKNKTLKDIECEWTAQTTPGL
;
A
#
# COMPACT_ATOMS: atom_id res chain seq x y z
N GLN A 1 -8.93 -23.57 -1.43
CA GLN A 1 -10.00 -22.84 -0.70
C GLN A 1 -10.08 -23.24 0.77
N GLN A 2 -10.04 -24.54 1.13
CA GLN A 2 -10.11 -24.96 2.54
C GLN A 2 -8.96 -24.41 3.41
N GLN A 3 -7.70 -24.51 2.93
CA GLN A 3 -6.52 -24.02 3.66
C GLN A 3 -6.61 -22.52 3.99
N LEU A 4 -7.03 -21.70 3.00
CA LEU A 4 -7.26 -20.27 3.19
C LEU A 4 -8.27 -19.98 4.31
N LEU A 5 -9.39 -20.72 4.34
CA LEU A 5 -10.40 -20.56 5.39
C LEU A 5 -9.85 -20.96 6.76
N ASN A 6 -9.06 -22.03 6.84
CA ASN A 6 -8.48 -22.47 8.10
C ASN A 6 -7.53 -21.41 8.67
N VAL A 7 -6.59 -20.89 7.85
CA VAL A 7 -5.63 -19.86 8.28
C VAL A 7 -6.36 -18.60 8.75
N LEU A 8 -7.32 -18.10 7.98
CA LEU A 8 -8.06 -16.88 8.33
C LEU A 8 -8.92 -17.07 9.60
N ARG A 9 -9.56 -18.23 9.76
CA ARG A 9 -10.32 -18.56 10.97
C ARG A 9 -9.40 -18.65 12.19
N ALA A 10 -8.29 -19.38 12.07
CA ALA A 10 -7.28 -19.47 13.12
C ALA A 10 -6.78 -18.08 13.52
N TYR A 11 -6.49 -17.21 12.55
CA TYR A 11 -6.06 -15.84 12.83
C TYR A 11 -7.12 -15.02 13.54
N SER A 12 -8.39 -15.10 13.11
CA SER A 12 -9.48 -14.35 13.74
C SER A 12 -9.71 -14.72 15.22
N VAL A 13 -9.37 -15.95 15.61
CA VAL A 13 -9.40 -16.40 17.01
C VAL A 13 -8.12 -16.02 17.76
N PHE A 14 -6.96 -16.10 17.10
CA PHE A 14 -5.67 -15.75 17.67
C PHE A 14 -5.59 -14.27 18.08
N ASN A 15 -6.07 -13.37 17.21
CA ASN A 15 -6.10 -11.94 17.47
C ASN A 15 -7.50 -11.38 17.23
N ALA A 16 -8.35 -11.46 18.26
CA ALA A 16 -9.74 -11.01 18.19
C ALA A 16 -9.90 -9.47 18.10
N GLU A 17 -8.87 -8.70 18.49
CA GLU A 17 -8.89 -7.23 18.40
C GLU A 17 -8.85 -6.76 16.94
N VAL A 18 -7.97 -7.37 16.15
CA VAL A 18 -7.92 -7.12 14.69
C VAL A 18 -9.00 -7.94 13.98
N GLY A 19 -9.19 -9.19 14.38
CA GLY A 19 -10.11 -10.13 13.77
C GLY A 19 -9.77 -10.43 12.30
N TYR A 20 -10.77 -10.87 11.54
CA TYR A 20 -10.67 -10.96 10.09
C TYR A 20 -11.14 -9.65 9.44
N CYS A 21 -10.30 -9.10 8.57
CA CYS A 21 -10.63 -7.92 7.78
C CYS A 21 -10.56 -8.22 6.27
N GLN A 22 -11.45 -7.59 5.51
CA GLN A 22 -11.49 -7.71 4.05
C GLN A 22 -10.15 -7.22 3.48
N GLY A 23 -9.48 -8.10 2.71
CA GLY A 23 -8.13 -7.87 2.20
C GLY A 23 -7.12 -8.90 2.68
N MET A 24 -7.27 -9.42 3.91
CA MET A 24 -6.38 -10.45 4.46
C MET A 24 -6.38 -11.74 3.64
N GLY A 25 -7.50 -12.06 2.99
CA GLY A 25 -7.60 -13.23 2.13
C GLY A 25 -6.67 -13.18 0.90
N PHE A 26 -6.37 -12.00 0.37
CA PHE A 26 -5.41 -11.85 -0.72
C PHE A 26 -3.98 -12.12 -0.24
N ILE A 27 -3.61 -11.55 0.92
CA ILE A 27 -2.33 -11.76 1.58
C ILE A 27 -2.12 -13.26 1.84
N CYS A 28 -3.08 -13.89 2.52
CA CYS A 28 -3.01 -15.31 2.84
C CYS A 28 -3.02 -16.19 1.57
N GLY A 29 -3.78 -15.81 0.55
CA GLY A 29 -3.78 -16.49 -0.74
C GLY A 29 -2.40 -16.51 -1.39
N VAL A 30 -1.66 -15.40 -1.39
CA VAL A 30 -0.29 -15.34 -1.92
C VAL A 30 0.67 -16.18 -1.07
N LEU A 31 0.58 -16.11 0.26
CA LEU A 31 1.42 -16.94 1.14
C LEU A 31 1.23 -18.43 0.83
N LEU A 32 -0.01 -18.89 0.76
CA LEU A 32 -0.36 -20.30 0.48
C LEU A 32 0.05 -20.78 -0.92
N MET A 33 0.41 -19.89 -1.85
CA MET A 33 1.01 -20.30 -3.13
C MET A 33 2.46 -20.78 -2.98
N TYR A 34 3.15 -20.36 -1.91
CA TYR A 34 4.58 -20.60 -1.71
C TYR A 34 4.93 -21.40 -0.47
N MET A 35 4.01 -21.55 0.49
CA MET A 35 4.26 -22.26 1.75
C MET A 35 3.02 -23.04 2.24
N GLY A 36 3.24 -23.92 3.21
CA GLY A 36 2.18 -24.72 3.84
C GLY A 36 1.23 -23.87 4.69
N GLU A 37 0.16 -24.50 5.18
CA GLU A 37 -0.87 -23.84 5.98
C GLU A 37 -0.32 -23.23 7.27
N ASP A 38 0.50 -23.99 8.00
CA ASP A 38 1.11 -23.57 9.26
C ASP A 38 2.08 -22.40 9.07
N ASP A 39 2.94 -22.49 8.04
CA ASP A 39 3.88 -21.43 7.69
C ASP A 39 3.15 -20.16 7.24
N ALA A 40 2.07 -20.30 6.45
CA ALA A 40 1.27 -19.17 6.00
C ALA A 40 0.57 -18.47 7.18
N PHE A 41 0.12 -19.23 8.17
CA PHE A 41 -0.43 -18.69 9.41
C PHE A 41 0.63 -17.91 10.21
N LEU A 42 1.80 -18.50 10.45
CA LEU A 42 2.89 -17.83 11.15
C LEU A 42 3.37 -16.59 10.41
N MET A 43 3.44 -16.66 9.09
CA MET A 43 3.83 -15.53 8.27
C MET A 43 2.77 -14.43 8.28
N LEU A 44 1.47 -14.76 8.27
CA LEU A 44 0.40 -13.77 8.44
C LEU A 44 0.53 -13.02 9.78
N ILE A 45 0.80 -13.75 10.88
CA ILE A 45 1.08 -13.13 12.19
C ILE A 45 2.28 -12.18 12.08
N SER A 46 3.38 -12.66 11.48
CA SER A 46 4.60 -11.86 11.30
C SER A 46 4.33 -10.58 10.48
N LEU A 47 3.51 -10.62 9.43
CA LEU A 47 3.12 -9.40 8.69
C LEU A 47 2.39 -8.39 9.58
N LEU A 48 1.43 -8.87 10.36
CA LEU A 48 0.57 -7.98 11.13
C LEU A 48 1.29 -7.41 12.36
N GLU A 49 2.13 -8.20 13.01
CA GLU A 49 2.86 -7.80 14.22
C GLU A 49 4.26 -7.25 13.90
N ASN A 50 5.13 -8.04 13.26
CA ASN A 50 6.54 -7.67 13.04
C ASN A 50 6.71 -6.63 11.93
N TYR A 51 5.98 -6.74 10.83
CA TYR A 51 5.91 -5.69 9.79
C TYR A 51 4.92 -4.57 10.16
N ARG A 52 4.31 -4.66 11.35
CA ARG A 52 3.41 -3.66 11.93
C ARG A 52 2.24 -3.29 11.03
N MET A 53 1.70 -4.26 10.28
CA MET A 53 0.57 -4.04 9.38
C MET A 53 -0.79 -4.11 10.08
N ALA A 54 -0.89 -4.52 11.35
CA ALA A 54 -2.16 -4.68 12.06
C ALA A 54 -3.07 -3.44 11.95
N GLY A 55 -2.52 -2.23 12.02
CA GLY A 55 -3.29 -0.99 11.92
C GLY A 55 -3.89 -0.70 10.54
N LEU A 56 -3.53 -1.47 9.51
CA LEU A 56 -4.24 -1.46 8.23
C LEU A 56 -5.60 -2.13 8.35
N PHE A 57 -5.77 -3.08 9.27
CA PHE A 57 -6.97 -3.90 9.37
C PHE A 57 -7.81 -3.61 10.62
N MET A 58 -7.32 -2.78 11.53
CA MET A 58 -8.06 -2.30 12.70
C MET A 58 -9.21 -1.36 12.31
N PRO A 59 -10.23 -1.21 13.18
CA PRO A 59 -11.29 -0.21 12.99
C PRO A 59 -10.71 1.19 12.73
N ASN A 60 -11.36 1.94 11.82
CA ASN A 60 -10.92 3.27 11.35
C ASN A 60 -9.59 3.31 10.59
N LEU A 61 -8.97 2.16 10.30
CA LEU A 61 -7.79 2.02 9.44
C LEU A 61 -6.64 3.01 9.78
N PRO A 62 -6.23 3.13 11.06
CA PRO A 62 -5.34 4.20 11.52
C PRO A 62 -4.00 4.24 10.76
N LEU A 63 -3.45 3.08 10.42
CA LEU A 63 -2.21 3.00 9.67
C LEU A 63 -2.39 3.41 8.20
N LEU A 64 -3.55 3.07 7.62
CA LEU A 64 -3.85 3.42 6.24
C LEU A 64 -4.00 4.94 6.08
N ASN A 65 -4.70 5.60 7.02
CA ASN A 65 -4.81 7.06 7.03
C ASN A 65 -3.44 7.74 7.14
N LYS A 66 -2.55 7.22 8.00
CA LYS A 66 -1.16 7.69 8.06
C LYS A 66 -0.44 7.50 6.72
N TYR A 67 -0.62 6.35 6.06
CA TYR A 67 0.00 6.09 4.76
C TYR A 67 -0.52 7.01 3.66
N PHE A 68 -1.80 7.39 3.67
CA PHE A 68 -2.33 8.40 2.75
C PHE A 68 -1.66 9.76 2.96
N PHE A 69 -1.54 10.21 4.20
CA PHE A 69 -0.83 11.45 4.51
C PHE A 69 0.64 11.40 4.07
N GLN A 70 1.33 10.29 4.35
CA GLN A 70 2.71 10.08 3.90
C GLN A 70 2.81 10.10 2.37
N LEU A 71 1.90 9.44 1.66
CA LEU A 71 1.89 9.44 0.20
C LEU A 71 1.64 10.84 -0.36
N GLN A 72 0.73 11.61 0.24
CA GLN A 72 0.44 12.99 -0.15
C GLN A 72 1.67 13.89 0.02
N ARG A 73 2.36 13.81 1.16
CA ARG A 73 3.61 14.56 1.42
C ARG A 73 4.74 14.16 0.49
N LEU A 74 4.88 12.87 0.21
CA LEU A 74 5.87 12.40 -0.75
C LEU A 74 5.55 12.85 -2.17
N LEU A 75 4.27 12.91 -2.55
CA LEU A 75 3.84 13.42 -3.84
C LEU A 75 4.18 14.90 -3.98
N GLU A 76 3.92 15.70 -2.94
CA GLU A 76 4.30 17.11 -2.86
C GLU A 76 5.82 17.30 -3.02
N MET A 77 6.63 16.47 -2.36
CA MET A 77 8.10 16.54 -2.44
C MET A 77 8.66 16.12 -3.81
N HIS A 78 8.09 15.09 -4.44
CA HIS A 78 8.66 14.47 -5.65
C HIS A 78 8.04 14.97 -6.96
N MET A 79 6.77 15.36 -6.95
CA MET A 79 6.01 15.79 -8.13
C MET A 79 5.05 16.94 -7.75
N PRO A 80 5.56 18.12 -7.35
CA PRO A 80 4.76 19.22 -6.80
C PRO A 80 3.69 19.75 -7.76
N LEU A 81 3.96 19.71 -9.07
CA LEU A 81 2.97 20.07 -10.10
C LEU A 81 1.79 19.10 -10.11
N LEU A 82 2.06 17.79 -10.06
CA LEU A 82 1.00 16.78 -10.02
C LEU A 82 0.23 16.86 -8.70
N TYR A 83 0.92 17.00 -7.57
CA TYR A 83 0.28 17.24 -6.27
C TYR A 83 -0.72 18.40 -6.33
N SER A 84 -0.27 19.56 -6.85
CA SER A 84 -1.11 20.75 -6.94
C SER A 84 -2.34 20.54 -7.83
N HIS A 85 -2.16 19.85 -8.97
CA HIS A 85 -3.26 19.53 -9.87
C HIS A 85 -4.27 18.57 -9.22
N LEU A 86 -3.80 17.49 -8.58
CA LEU A 86 -4.69 16.55 -7.89
C LEU A 86 -5.49 17.24 -6.78
N ALA A 87 -4.84 18.12 -6.00
CA ALA A 87 -5.50 18.92 -4.97
C ALA A 87 -6.56 19.86 -5.56
N GLN A 88 -6.27 20.53 -6.69
CA GLN A 88 -7.25 21.38 -7.39
C GLN A 88 -8.44 20.58 -7.94
N GLN A 89 -8.22 19.34 -8.36
CA GLN A 89 -9.28 18.43 -8.81
C GLN A 89 -10.02 17.75 -7.63
N GLY A 90 -9.60 17.96 -6.38
CA GLY A 90 -10.19 17.30 -5.21
C GLY A 90 -9.90 15.80 -5.13
N VAL A 91 -8.80 15.34 -5.73
CA VAL A 91 -8.39 13.92 -5.73
C VAL A 91 -7.47 13.65 -4.54
N GLU A 92 -7.94 12.81 -3.62
CA GLU A 92 -7.18 12.39 -2.44
C GLU A 92 -6.69 10.94 -2.56
N PRO A 93 -5.55 10.57 -1.93
CA PRO A 93 -5.05 9.18 -1.94
C PRO A 93 -6.06 8.13 -1.45
N THR A 94 -6.96 8.50 -0.54
CA THR A 94 -8.06 7.65 -0.05
C THR A 94 -8.94 7.09 -1.15
N MET A 95 -9.00 7.76 -2.31
CA MET A 95 -9.86 7.39 -3.43
C MET A 95 -9.25 6.33 -4.36
N TYR A 96 -7.93 6.13 -4.33
CA TYR A 96 -7.24 5.27 -5.30
C TYR A 96 -6.16 4.34 -4.72
N ALA A 97 -5.60 4.64 -3.55
CA ALA A 97 -4.41 3.95 -3.04
C ALA A 97 -4.69 2.89 -1.97
N SER A 98 -5.93 2.78 -1.46
CA SER A 98 -6.29 1.87 -0.36
C SER A 98 -5.80 0.44 -0.59
N GLU A 99 -6.13 -0.12 -1.76
CA GLU A 99 -5.78 -1.50 -2.12
C GLU A 99 -4.28 -1.70 -2.33
N TRP A 100 -3.55 -0.65 -2.73
CA TRP A 100 -2.09 -0.73 -2.92
C TRP A 100 -1.39 -1.00 -1.59
N PHE A 101 -1.82 -0.33 -0.52
CA PHE A 101 -1.26 -0.52 0.82
C PHE A 101 -1.86 -1.72 1.56
N MET A 102 -3.19 -1.84 1.59
CA MET A 102 -3.90 -2.89 2.34
C MET A 102 -3.51 -4.29 1.87
N THR A 103 -3.37 -4.47 0.55
CA THR A 103 -3.11 -5.78 -0.04
C THR A 103 -1.67 -5.94 -0.53
N VAL A 104 -0.77 -5.00 -0.20
CA VAL A 104 0.64 -5.02 -0.67
C VAL A 104 0.68 -5.23 -2.20
N CYS A 105 -0.09 -4.41 -2.91
CA CYS A 105 -0.27 -4.45 -4.36
C CYS A 105 -0.93 -5.72 -4.97
N ILE A 106 -1.35 -6.72 -4.18
CA ILE A 106 -1.87 -7.99 -4.75
C ILE A 106 -3.13 -7.79 -5.60
N TYR A 107 -4.03 -6.90 -5.18
CA TYR A 107 -5.38 -6.84 -5.77
C TYR A 107 -5.41 -6.29 -7.20
N ASN A 108 -4.59 -5.27 -7.50
CA ASN A 108 -4.69 -4.51 -8.74
C ASN A 108 -3.58 -4.79 -9.77
N PHE A 109 -2.51 -5.45 -9.34
CA PHE A 109 -1.31 -5.58 -10.17
C PHE A 109 -1.22 -6.97 -10.80
N PRO A 110 -0.59 -7.10 -11.99
CA PRO A 110 -0.26 -8.40 -12.55
C PRO A 110 0.58 -9.22 -11.56
N PHE A 111 0.34 -10.53 -11.48
CA PHE A 111 1.01 -11.39 -10.50
C PHE A 111 2.55 -11.35 -10.62
N SER A 112 3.09 -11.19 -11.83
CA SER A 112 4.52 -10.99 -12.09
C SER A 112 5.11 -9.77 -11.38
N THR A 113 4.33 -8.69 -11.26
CA THR A 113 4.72 -7.49 -10.51
C THR A 113 4.58 -7.76 -9.02
N VAL A 114 3.48 -8.39 -8.60
CA VAL A 114 3.17 -8.67 -7.19
C VAL A 114 4.31 -9.42 -6.53
N VAL A 115 4.79 -10.52 -7.14
CA VAL A 115 5.86 -11.33 -6.54
C VAL A 115 7.15 -10.54 -6.31
N ARG A 116 7.52 -9.66 -7.24
CA ARG A 116 8.73 -8.82 -7.12
C ARG A 116 8.57 -7.72 -6.08
N VAL A 117 7.38 -7.12 -5.99
CA VAL A 117 7.06 -6.16 -4.93
C VAL A 117 7.13 -6.86 -3.57
N TRP A 118 6.64 -8.09 -3.47
CA TRP A 118 6.66 -8.90 -2.26
C TRP A 118 8.08 -9.28 -1.83
N ASP A 119 8.96 -9.70 -2.75
CA ASP A 119 10.36 -9.98 -2.43
C ASP A 119 11.05 -8.77 -1.79
N ILE A 120 10.89 -7.59 -2.39
CA ILE A 120 11.49 -6.35 -1.88
C ILE A 120 10.79 -5.91 -0.59
N PHE A 121 9.47 -6.11 -0.47
CA PHE A 121 8.71 -5.76 0.72
C PHE A 121 9.16 -6.58 1.94
N LEU A 122 9.37 -7.89 1.77
CA LEU A 122 9.89 -8.74 2.84
C LEU A 122 11.33 -8.38 3.21
N ALA A 123 12.14 -7.89 2.26
CA ALA A 123 13.51 -7.47 2.54
C ALA A 123 13.63 -6.06 3.15
N GLU A 124 12.85 -5.09 2.67
CA GLU A 124 13.03 -3.66 2.97
C GLU A 124 11.84 -3.02 3.71
N GLY A 125 10.74 -3.74 3.88
CA GLY A 125 9.49 -3.26 4.49
C GLY A 125 8.65 -2.37 3.58
N VAL A 126 7.65 -1.70 4.17
CA VAL A 126 6.58 -0.97 3.47
C VAL A 126 7.05 0.17 2.55
N LYS A 127 8.30 0.62 2.71
CA LYS A 127 8.92 1.68 1.88
C LYS A 127 8.79 1.41 0.38
N ILE A 128 8.86 0.14 -0.05
CA ILE A 128 8.69 -0.21 -1.47
C ILE A 128 7.29 0.13 -1.97
N ILE A 129 6.25 0.00 -1.15
CA ILE A 129 4.87 0.28 -1.55
C ILE A 129 4.68 1.78 -1.84
N PHE A 130 5.30 2.65 -1.05
CA PHE A 130 5.36 4.09 -1.34
C PHE A 130 6.10 4.38 -2.65
N ARG A 131 7.22 3.71 -2.90
CA ARG A 131 7.97 3.86 -4.16
C ARG A 131 7.15 3.40 -5.37
N ILE A 132 6.41 2.30 -5.24
CA ILE A 132 5.50 1.80 -6.30
C ILE A 132 4.37 2.80 -6.56
N ALA A 133 3.74 3.33 -5.50
CA ALA A 133 2.70 4.34 -5.63
C ALA A 133 3.21 5.61 -6.35
N LEU A 134 4.37 6.12 -5.95
CA LEU A 134 5.00 7.28 -6.61
C LEU A 134 5.43 6.98 -8.05
N ALA A 135 5.92 5.77 -8.33
CA ALA A 135 6.30 5.35 -9.67
C ALA A 135 5.09 5.27 -10.60
N LEU A 136 3.96 4.73 -10.12
CA LEU A 136 2.70 4.73 -10.88
C LEU A 136 2.25 6.14 -11.22
N LEU A 137 2.26 7.04 -10.24
CA LEU A 137 1.89 8.45 -10.44
C LEU A 137 2.84 9.12 -11.45
N LYS A 138 4.15 8.88 -11.32
CA LYS A 138 5.18 9.43 -12.22
C LYS A 138 5.03 8.94 -13.66
N LEU A 139 4.80 7.64 -13.85
CA LEU A 139 4.62 7.03 -15.18
C LEU A 139 3.35 7.51 -15.90
N ASN A 140 2.34 7.95 -15.14
CA ASN A 140 1.08 8.45 -15.68
C ASN A 140 0.96 9.98 -15.58
N GLN A 141 2.02 10.68 -15.14
CA GLN A 141 1.96 12.10 -14.77
C GLN A 141 1.45 12.99 -15.91
N GLU A 142 1.92 12.76 -17.14
CA GLU A 142 1.52 13.56 -18.31
C GLU A 142 0.01 13.47 -18.56
N ALA A 143 -0.55 12.25 -18.54
CA ALA A 143 -1.98 12.04 -18.70
C ALA A 143 -2.76 12.69 -17.54
N LEU A 144 -2.34 12.44 -16.30
CA LEU A 144 -3.03 12.93 -15.10
C LEU A 144 -3.13 14.47 -15.05
N LEU A 145 -2.08 15.19 -15.48
CA LEU A 145 -2.04 16.65 -15.48
C LEU A 145 -3.05 17.30 -16.45
N SER A 146 -3.51 16.56 -17.46
CA SER A 146 -4.49 17.04 -18.45
C SER A 146 -5.94 16.63 -18.14
N GLN A 147 -6.14 15.80 -17.12
CA GLN A 147 -7.40 15.11 -16.87
C GLN A 147 -8.24 15.80 -15.78
N SER A 148 -9.57 15.63 -15.89
CA SER A 148 -10.52 15.99 -14.84
C SER A 148 -10.57 14.93 -13.72
N PHE A 149 -11.22 15.26 -12.61
CA PHE A 149 -11.45 14.35 -11.47
C PHE A 149 -11.80 12.90 -11.87
N GLU A 150 -12.85 12.70 -12.68
CA GLU A 150 -13.31 11.35 -13.05
C GLU A 150 -12.27 10.58 -13.89
N GLN A 151 -11.61 11.28 -14.82
CA GLN A 151 -10.60 10.71 -15.70
C GLN A 151 -9.34 10.33 -14.92
N ILE A 152 -8.96 11.13 -13.92
CA ILE A 152 -7.86 10.83 -13.01
C ILE A 152 -8.14 9.53 -12.26
N LEU A 153 -9.32 9.41 -11.63
CA LEU A 153 -9.67 8.20 -10.88
C LEU A 153 -9.72 6.96 -11.77
N GLN A 154 -10.26 7.09 -12.99
CA GLN A 154 -10.26 6.01 -13.96
C GLN A 154 -8.83 5.58 -14.35
N THR A 155 -7.96 6.55 -14.62
CA THR A 155 -6.55 6.31 -14.97
C THR A 155 -5.82 5.62 -13.83
N LEU A 156 -5.95 6.10 -12.59
CA LEU A 156 -5.29 5.52 -11.42
C LEU A 156 -5.80 4.12 -11.10
N LYS A 157 -7.09 3.84 -11.32
CA LYS A 157 -7.66 2.50 -11.17
C LYS A 157 -7.10 1.51 -12.20
N GLN A 158 -6.82 1.96 -13.41
CA GLN A 158 -6.32 1.12 -14.51
C GLN A 158 -4.79 1.08 -14.60
N ALA A 159 -4.09 2.03 -13.99
CA ALA A 159 -2.64 2.16 -14.09
C ALA A 159 -1.89 0.89 -13.64
N PRO A 160 -2.21 0.25 -12.49
CA PRO A 160 -1.50 -0.94 -12.03
C PRO A 160 -1.46 -2.10 -13.03
N SER A 161 -2.55 -2.34 -13.77
CA SER A 161 -2.65 -3.44 -14.74
C SER A 161 -2.03 -3.12 -16.11
N ARG A 162 -1.80 -1.83 -16.40
CA ARG A 162 -1.21 -1.36 -17.66
C ARG A 162 0.31 -1.23 -17.61
N GLN A 163 0.90 -1.13 -16.42
CA GLN A 163 2.35 -0.97 -16.32
C GLN A 163 3.08 -2.29 -16.55
N GLU A 164 4.15 -2.21 -17.33
CA GLU A 164 5.11 -3.30 -17.46
C GLU A 164 5.94 -3.42 -16.15
N SER A 165 6.13 -4.66 -15.69
CA SER A 165 6.69 -4.98 -14.38
C SER A 165 8.11 -4.44 -14.19
N ASP A 166 9.02 -4.64 -15.16
CA ASP A 166 10.41 -4.18 -15.08
C ASP A 166 10.48 -2.65 -15.01
N THR A 167 9.75 -1.98 -15.89
CA THR A 167 9.70 -0.51 -15.95
C THR A 167 9.20 0.07 -14.63
N LEU A 168 8.10 -0.47 -14.08
CA LEU A 168 7.56 -0.01 -12.81
C LEU A 168 8.55 -0.20 -11.66
N ILE A 169 9.18 -1.37 -11.55
CA ILE A 169 10.13 -1.67 -10.48
C ILE A 169 11.38 -0.80 -10.60
N GLN A 170 11.93 -0.62 -11.81
CA GLN A 170 13.08 0.25 -12.04
C GLN A 170 12.80 1.69 -11.65
N VAL A 171 11.66 2.24 -12.07
CA VAL A 171 11.26 3.60 -11.71
C VAL A 171 11.06 3.70 -10.19
N ALA A 172 10.38 2.74 -9.56
CA ALA A 172 10.19 2.71 -8.11
C ALA A 172 11.53 2.71 -7.35
N LEU A 173 12.48 1.87 -7.73
CA LEU A 173 13.80 1.79 -7.09
C LEU A 173 14.66 3.03 -7.35
N SER A 174 14.44 3.75 -8.45
CA SER A 174 15.12 5.03 -8.73
C SER A 174 14.68 6.18 -7.80
N ILE A 175 13.50 6.07 -7.17
CA ILE A 175 12.95 7.11 -6.30
C ILE A 175 13.68 7.08 -4.96
N LYS A 176 14.44 8.16 -4.69
CA LYS A 176 15.18 8.35 -3.45
C LYS A 176 14.22 8.58 -2.28
N LEU A 177 13.91 7.50 -1.56
CA LEU A 177 13.13 7.52 -0.33
C LEU A 177 13.94 6.88 0.81
N LYS A 178 14.16 7.62 1.90
CA LYS A 178 14.83 7.14 3.12
C LYS A 178 13.79 6.81 4.19
N ASN A 179 14.07 5.80 5.02
CA ASN A 179 13.22 5.50 6.19
C ASN A 179 13.07 6.68 7.14
N LYS A 180 14.13 7.52 7.25
CA LYS A 180 14.06 8.76 8.04
C LYS A 180 12.98 9.71 7.54
N THR A 181 12.87 9.92 6.22
CA THR A 181 11.84 10.78 5.63
C THR A 181 10.43 10.30 5.99
N LEU A 182 10.16 9.00 5.90
CA LEU A 182 8.86 8.45 6.31
C LEU A 182 8.58 8.69 7.80
N LYS A 183 9.59 8.50 8.66
CA LYS A 183 9.47 8.74 10.10
C LYS A 183 9.22 10.21 10.43
N ASP A 184 9.92 11.11 9.77
CA ASP A 184 9.75 12.56 9.97
C ASP A 184 8.31 12.98 9.60
N ILE A 185 7.79 12.51 8.47
CA ILE A 185 6.38 12.74 8.06
C ILE A 185 5.39 12.07 9.02
N GLU A 186 5.72 10.90 9.58
CA GLU A 186 4.90 10.26 10.60
C GLU A 186 4.82 11.10 11.88
N CYS A 187 5.92 11.71 12.33
CA CYS A 187 5.90 12.62 13.47
C CYS A 187 4.99 13.84 13.21
N GLU A 188 5.00 14.39 11.99
CA GLU A 188 4.09 15.46 11.59
C GLU A 188 2.62 15.04 11.64
N TRP A 189 2.30 13.83 11.16
CA TRP A 189 0.95 13.26 11.23
C TRP A 189 0.47 13.14 12.67
N THR A 190 1.29 12.53 13.54
CA THR A 190 0.94 12.32 14.95
C THR A 190 0.69 13.65 15.68
N ALA A 191 1.50 14.68 15.40
CA ALA A 191 1.30 16.01 15.98
C ALA A 191 -0.03 16.66 15.59
N GLN A 192 -0.55 16.36 14.39
CA GLN A 192 -1.84 16.89 13.90
C GLN A 192 -3.04 16.09 14.43
N THR A 193 -2.91 14.77 14.53
CA THR A 193 -4.03 13.90 14.95
C THR A 193 -4.16 13.74 16.46
N THR A 194 -3.13 14.12 17.23
CA THR A 194 -3.15 14.04 18.70
C THR A 194 -2.61 15.34 19.32
N PRO A 195 -3.32 16.48 19.17
CA PRO A 195 -2.89 17.71 19.80
C PRO A 195 -3.15 17.64 21.31
N GLY A 196 -2.11 17.32 22.09
CA GLY A 196 -2.12 17.48 23.56
C GLY A 196 -2.15 16.19 24.41
N LEU A 197 -1.11 15.37 24.29
CA LEU A 197 -0.59 14.60 25.44
C LEU A 197 0.69 15.28 25.93
#